data_AF-A0A9D5DPZ2-F1
#
_entry.id   AF-A0A9D5DPZ2-F1
#
_cell.length_a   1.000
_cell.length_b   1.000
_cell.length_c   1.000
_cell.angle_alpha   90.00
_cell.angle_beta   90.00
_cell.angle_gamma   90.00
#
_symmetry.space_group_name_H-M   'P 1'
#
loop_
_entity.id
_entity.type
_entity.pdbx_description
1 polymer ?
#
loop_
_entity_poly.entity_id
_entity_poly.type
_entity_poly.pdbx_seq_one_letter_code
_entity_poly.pdbx_strand_id
1 'polypeptide(L)'
;MEEFNRIPIVIVGDEDELEKATSRMDEEESQIDPGELIERMKENGGRCYRERRFDTAFEFYSKGLEILGLEQSLNEKGRELELVLKEVVLKGNCIACYVEKKDFRVAISESRKLIQYIKEEEASYLRENADLPTLWVSIKNKTMYRLSFSLYSLFSEKSSICDEGSEAHIRESFDAISTVLRYYQEGLKVPPPQEVTALYNRVKAVLDSQSTNMRDCNANKETGESQTSEPTEREDRREASNPENEGGPVLKKEESHYLGSYIECFIEEGLEPGSRPKTVSSPIPVIDKMSCKNSMEFLRIWQNICQNDRFLDYYLLFGRLFMDVDQIFSRTEMEINILDKTLERISAILDETIKICPSGPKDNMVSQIFMVIQRLERTARFDFVVLMLPRSFQILDKLINLSGISDGLLQEVRRFRDDQASKGVCI
;
A
#
# COMPACT_ATOMS: atom_id res chain seq x y z
N MET A 1 16.97 -15.22 7.29
CA MET A 1 17.82 -14.37 6.43
C MET A 1 17.32 -14.45 4.99
N GLU A 2 15.99 -14.43 4.77
CA GLU A 2 15.36 -14.88 3.51
C GLU A 2 14.17 -14.05 2.99
N GLU A 3 13.77 -12.94 3.63
CA GLU A 3 12.54 -12.22 3.22
C GLU A 3 12.74 -10.86 2.55
N PHE A 4 13.99 -10.42 2.30
CA PHE A 4 14.28 -9.13 1.65
C PHE A 4 14.35 -9.18 0.11
N ASN A 5 14.20 -10.34 -0.52
CA ASN A 5 13.97 -10.42 -1.98
C ASN A 5 12.59 -9.86 -2.39
N ARG A 6 11.87 -9.21 -1.47
CA ARG A 6 10.55 -8.60 -1.67
C ARG A 6 10.54 -7.09 -1.44
N ILE A 7 11.65 -6.37 -1.65
CA ILE A 7 11.50 -4.95 -2.03
C ILE A 7 10.85 -4.97 -3.42
N PRO A 8 9.59 -4.53 -3.60
CA PRO A 8 8.98 -4.63 -4.90
C PRO A 8 9.76 -3.73 -5.86
N ILE A 9 10.41 -4.35 -6.84
CA ILE A 9 10.57 -3.79 -8.18
C ILE A 9 9.23 -3.13 -8.53
N VAL A 10 9.26 -1.95 -9.14
CA VAL A 10 8.03 -1.46 -9.76
C VAL A 10 7.76 -2.36 -10.97
N ILE A 11 7.04 -3.45 -10.73
CA ILE A 11 6.43 -4.30 -11.74
C ILE A 11 5.03 -3.72 -11.88
N VAL A 12 4.89 -2.81 -12.85
CA VAL A 12 3.60 -2.68 -13.53
C VAL A 12 3.64 -3.81 -14.56
N GLY A 13 2.75 -4.79 -14.45
CA GLY A 13 2.74 -6.00 -15.28
C GLY A 13 2.39 -7.25 -14.49
N ASP A 14 1.08 -7.48 -14.35
CA ASP A 14 0.35 -8.75 -14.28
C ASP A 14 1.17 -10.03 -14.01
N GLU A 15 0.97 -10.64 -12.83
CA GLU A 15 1.54 -11.95 -12.49
C GLU A 15 0.71 -13.14 -13.02
N ASP A 16 -0.42 -12.93 -13.70
CA ASP A 16 -1.36 -14.03 -14.07
C ASP A 16 -1.41 -14.43 -15.56
N GLU A 17 -0.57 -13.87 -16.44
CA GLU A 17 -0.46 -14.38 -17.83
C GLU A 17 0.58 -15.52 -18.01
N LEU A 18 1.02 -16.14 -16.91
CA LEU A 18 2.11 -17.14 -16.91
C LEU A 18 1.74 -18.51 -17.50
N GLU A 19 0.51 -18.77 -17.94
CA GLU A 19 0.11 -20.06 -18.55
C GLU A 19 -0.31 -20.02 -20.03
N LYS A 20 -0.35 -18.85 -20.70
CA LYS A 20 -0.78 -18.78 -22.12
C LYS A 20 0.30 -18.44 -23.14
N ALA A 21 1.50 -18.04 -22.72
CA ALA A 21 2.54 -17.56 -23.63
C ALA A 21 3.42 -18.67 -24.26
N THR A 22 3.19 -19.95 -23.98
CA THR A 22 3.91 -21.07 -24.62
C THR A 22 3.24 -21.59 -25.90
N SER A 23 2.15 -20.97 -26.36
CA SER A 23 1.45 -21.38 -27.57
C SER A 23 1.00 -20.18 -28.41
N ARG A 24 1.95 -19.50 -29.06
CA ARG A 24 1.77 -18.67 -30.27
C ARG A 24 3.15 -18.17 -30.73
N MET A 25 3.96 -19.11 -31.18
CA MET A 25 4.92 -18.80 -32.23
C MET A 25 4.20 -19.08 -33.54
N ASP A 26 3.58 -18.06 -34.10
CA ASP A 26 3.34 -17.99 -35.54
C ASP A 26 3.49 -16.52 -35.95
N GLU A 27 4.15 -16.37 -37.09
CA GLU A 27 4.72 -15.19 -37.70
C GLU A 27 3.70 -14.09 -37.97
N GLU A 28 3.94 -12.87 -37.48
CA GLU A 28 3.52 -11.63 -38.15
C GLU A 28 4.55 -10.53 -37.81
N GLU A 29 5.20 -9.97 -38.85
CA GLU A 29 6.05 -8.78 -38.77
C GLU A 29 5.19 -7.55 -38.42
N SER A 30 4.72 -7.47 -37.17
CA SER A 30 4.05 -6.28 -36.65
C SER A 30 5.10 -5.34 -36.05
N GLN A 31 5.11 -4.10 -36.53
CA GLN A 31 5.91 -3.00 -36.01
C GLN A 31 5.67 -2.86 -34.49
N ILE A 32 6.57 -3.39 -33.66
CA ILE A 32 6.40 -3.44 -32.21
C ILE A 32 6.42 -2.01 -31.67
N ASP A 33 5.38 -1.63 -30.93
CA ASP A 33 5.31 -0.34 -30.24
C ASP A 33 6.46 -0.22 -29.23
N PRO A 34 7.29 0.85 -29.28
CA PRO A 34 8.38 1.06 -28.33
C PRO A 34 7.92 1.01 -26.87
N GLY A 35 6.72 1.52 -26.58
CA GLY A 35 6.10 1.46 -25.26
C GLY A 35 5.87 0.02 -24.79
N GLU A 36 5.30 -0.83 -25.63
CA GLU A 36 5.12 -2.27 -25.35
C GLU A 36 6.46 -2.98 -25.13
N LEU A 37 7.48 -2.64 -25.91
CA LEU A 37 8.81 -3.23 -25.77
C LEU A 37 9.48 -2.85 -24.44
N ILE A 38 9.33 -1.60 -23.99
CA ILE A 38 9.83 -1.12 -22.70
C ILE A 38 9.16 -1.88 -21.54
N GLU A 39 7.85 -2.05 -21.60
CA GLU A 39 7.09 -2.81 -20.60
C GLU A 39 7.55 -4.27 -20.57
N ARG A 40 7.71 -4.91 -21.74
CA ARG A 40 8.24 -6.27 -21.86
C ARG A 40 9.65 -6.41 -21.28
N MET A 41 10.52 -5.44 -21.50
CA MET A 41 11.86 -5.42 -20.89
C MET A 41 11.78 -5.32 -19.37
N LYS A 42 10.92 -4.43 -18.85
CA LYS A 42 10.72 -4.27 -17.40
C LYS A 42 10.18 -5.55 -16.75
N GLU A 43 9.20 -6.21 -17.36
CA GLU A 43 8.61 -7.45 -16.85
C GLU A 43 9.62 -8.60 -16.84
N ASN A 44 10.37 -8.78 -17.94
CA ASN A 44 11.42 -9.78 -18.03
C ASN A 44 12.53 -9.52 -17.01
N GLY A 45 12.91 -8.25 -16.81
CA GLY A 45 13.82 -7.86 -15.73
C GLY A 45 13.25 -8.20 -14.36
N GLY A 46 11.96 -7.96 -14.14
CA GLY A 46 11.26 -8.27 -12.89
C GLY A 46 11.25 -9.75 -12.56
N ARG A 47 10.98 -10.59 -13.56
CA ARG A 47 11.05 -12.05 -13.47
C ARG A 47 12.47 -12.52 -13.10
N CYS A 48 13.48 -12.05 -13.83
CA CYS A 48 14.88 -12.42 -13.57
C CYS A 48 15.33 -12.02 -12.15
N TYR A 49 14.90 -10.85 -11.67
CA TYR A 49 15.25 -10.38 -10.34
C TYR A 49 14.61 -11.25 -9.24
N ARG A 50 13.33 -11.63 -9.37
CA ARG A 50 12.67 -12.57 -8.44
C ARG A 50 13.37 -13.93 -8.42
N GLU A 51 13.88 -14.38 -9.57
CA GLU A 51 14.71 -15.59 -9.70
C GLU A 51 16.17 -15.40 -9.20
N ARG A 52 16.50 -14.23 -8.62
CA ARG A 52 17.85 -13.85 -8.17
C ARG A 52 18.92 -13.82 -9.28
N ARG A 53 18.52 -13.73 -10.55
CA ARG A 53 19.40 -13.57 -11.71
C ARG A 53 19.65 -12.08 -11.98
N PHE A 54 20.38 -11.43 -11.08
CA PHE A 54 20.50 -9.97 -11.06
C PHE A 54 21.24 -9.37 -12.27
N ASP A 55 22.22 -10.08 -12.83
CA ASP A 55 22.91 -9.62 -14.05
C ASP A 55 21.95 -9.59 -15.25
N THR A 56 21.17 -10.65 -15.44
CA THR A 56 20.16 -10.70 -16.51
C THR A 56 19.05 -9.69 -16.28
N ALA A 57 18.62 -9.50 -15.03
CA ALA A 57 17.63 -8.47 -14.69
C ALA A 57 18.13 -7.08 -15.06
N PHE A 58 19.38 -6.77 -14.72
CA PHE A 58 20.03 -5.51 -15.05
C PHE A 58 20.12 -5.29 -16.57
N GLU A 59 20.49 -6.30 -17.34
CA GLU A 59 20.54 -6.22 -18.80
C GLU A 59 19.17 -5.87 -19.40
N PHE A 60 18.10 -6.51 -18.91
CA PHE A 60 16.74 -6.20 -19.35
C PHE A 60 16.34 -4.76 -19.03
N TYR A 61 16.55 -4.29 -17.80
CA TYR A 61 16.23 -2.90 -17.46
C TYR A 61 17.07 -1.89 -18.24
N SER A 62 18.35 -2.17 -18.47
CA SER A 62 19.24 -1.32 -19.27
C SER A 62 18.79 -1.24 -20.73
N LYS A 63 18.39 -2.35 -21.34
CA LYS A 63 17.78 -2.35 -22.68
C LYS A 63 16.49 -1.55 -22.72
N GLY A 64 15.65 -1.65 -21.70
CA GLY A 64 14.46 -0.81 -21.57
C GLY A 64 14.79 0.69 -21.58
N LEU A 65 15.86 1.10 -20.90
CA LEU A 65 16.34 2.49 -20.90
C LEU A 65 16.86 2.92 -22.27
N GLU A 66 17.55 2.04 -22.99
CA GLU A 66 18.02 2.33 -24.36
C GLU A 66 16.84 2.57 -25.32
N ILE A 67 15.82 1.72 -25.27
CA ILE A 67 14.60 1.86 -26.08
C ILE A 67 13.86 3.16 -25.74
N LEU A 68 13.72 3.45 -24.44
CA LEU A 68 13.10 4.69 -23.96
C LEU A 68 13.86 5.94 -24.41
N GLY A 69 15.20 5.88 -24.41
CA GLY A 69 16.03 6.97 -24.93
C GLY A 69 15.82 7.22 -26.42
N LEU A 70 15.63 6.16 -27.21
CA LEU A 70 15.27 6.26 -28.63
C LEU A 70 13.88 6.87 -28.80
N GLU A 71 12.88 6.40 -28.04
CA GLU A 71 11.51 6.94 -28.07
C GLU A 71 11.47 8.43 -27.71
N GLN A 72 12.17 8.83 -26.65
CA GLN A 72 12.30 10.24 -26.26
C GLN A 72 13.00 11.08 -27.35
N SER A 73 13.97 10.53 -28.08
CA SER A 73 14.67 11.25 -29.16
C SER A 73 13.81 11.46 -30.41
N LEU A 74 12.83 10.57 -30.63
CA LEU A 74 11.90 10.61 -31.76
C LEU A 74 10.64 11.41 -31.44
N ASN A 75 10.38 11.72 -30.18
CA ASN A 75 9.19 12.48 -29.76
C ASN A 75 9.40 13.99 -29.97
N GLU A 76 8.70 14.55 -30.97
CA GLU A 76 8.75 15.98 -31.30
C GLU A 76 7.98 16.88 -30.31
N LYS A 77 7.14 16.30 -29.42
CA LYS A 77 6.20 17.05 -28.57
C LYS A 77 6.73 17.43 -27.17
N GLY A 78 8.03 17.33 -26.95
CA GLY A 78 8.66 17.63 -25.66
C GLY A 78 8.62 16.45 -24.67
N ARG A 79 9.10 16.66 -23.45
CA ARG A 79 9.18 15.59 -22.44
C ARG A 79 7.79 15.24 -21.90
N GLU A 80 7.32 14.04 -22.24
CA GLU A 80 6.10 13.47 -21.71
C GLU A 80 6.33 12.85 -20.32
N LEU A 81 5.47 13.18 -19.35
CA LEU A 81 5.58 12.71 -17.96
C LEU A 81 5.61 11.17 -17.88
N GLU A 82 4.85 10.49 -18.73
CA GLU A 82 4.79 9.04 -18.75
C GLU A 82 6.16 8.43 -19.07
N LEU A 83 6.90 9.01 -20.03
CA LEU A 83 8.25 8.58 -20.39
C LEU A 83 9.23 8.84 -19.24
N VAL A 84 9.11 9.98 -18.55
CA VAL A 84 9.94 10.29 -17.36
C VAL A 84 9.68 9.29 -16.23
N LEU A 85 8.41 8.93 -15.99
CA LEU A 85 8.05 7.93 -14.99
C LEU A 85 8.63 6.54 -15.33
N LYS A 86 8.54 6.11 -16.60
CA LYS A 86 9.15 4.86 -17.08
C LYS A 86 10.68 4.88 -16.87
N GLU A 87 11.32 6.01 -17.16
CA GLU A 87 12.77 6.20 -16.98
C GLU A 87 13.18 6.04 -15.51
N VAL A 88 12.47 6.75 -14.62
CA VAL A 88 12.74 6.75 -13.18
C VAL A 88 12.52 5.36 -12.58
N VAL A 89 11.51 4.63 -13.04
CA VAL A 89 11.26 3.23 -12.67
C VAL A 89 12.43 2.33 -13.07
N LEU A 90 12.81 2.36 -14.34
CA LEU A 90 13.86 1.48 -14.87
C LEU A 90 15.22 1.76 -14.22
N LYS A 91 15.60 3.04 -14.05
CA LYS A 91 16.80 3.42 -13.30
C LYS A 91 16.75 2.93 -11.86
N GLY A 92 15.59 3.07 -11.21
CA GLY A 92 15.35 2.53 -9.87
C GLY A 92 15.58 1.02 -9.81
N ASN A 93 15.11 0.27 -10.79
CA ASN A 93 15.27 -1.18 -10.86
C ASN A 93 16.74 -1.59 -11.14
N CYS A 94 17.48 -0.84 -11.96
CA CYS A 94 18.93 -1.03 -12.12
C CYS A 94 19.67 -0.84 -10.79
N ILE A 95 19.33 0.18 -10.00
CA ILE A 95 19.90 0.39 -8.65
C ILE A 95 19.62 -0.81 -7.75
N ALA A 96 18.41 -1.36 -7.80
CA ALA A 96 18.06 -2.56 -7.03
C ALA A 96 18.99 -3.73 -7.35
N CYS A 97 19.35 -3.92 -8.63
CA CYS A 97 20.29 -4.97 -9.04
C CYS A 97 21.69 -4.73 -8.47
N TYR A 98 22.19 -3.49 -8.45
CA TYR A 98 23.47 -3.17 -7.82
C TYR A 98 23.47 -3.46 -6.32
N VAL A 99 22.39 -3.13 -5.61
CA VAL A 99 22.24 -3.40 -4.17
C VAL A 99 22.32 -4.91 -3.89
N GLU A 100 21.57 -5.72 -4.62
CA GLU A 100 21.57 -7.19 -4.43
C GLU A 100 22.92 -7.83 -4.79
N LYS A 101 23.60 -7.30 -5.81
CA LYS A 101 24.96 -7.70 -6.17
C LYS A 101 26.02 -7.20 -5.18
N LYS A 102 25.63 -6.46 -4.15
CA LYS A 102 26.51 -5.81 -3.16
C LYS A 102 27.51 -4.82 -3.78
N ASP A 103 27.20 -4.29 -4.96
CA ASP A 103 27.97 -3.20 -5.58
C ASP A 103 27.51 -1.84 -5.01
N PHE A 104 27.77 -1.65 -3.72
CA PHE A 104 27.25 -0.50 -2.98
C PHE A 104 27.83 0.83 -3.48
N ARG A 105 29.05 0.85 -4.04
CA ARG A 105 29.64 2.08 -4.58
C ARG A 105 28.85 2.60 -5.77
N VAL A 106 28.53 1.71 -6.71
CA VAL A 106 27.72 2.07 -7.88
C VAL A 106 26.29 2.38 -7.44
N ALA A 107 25.70 1.57 -6.55
CA ALA A 107 24.37 1.83 -6.01
C ALA A 107 24.24 3.22 -5.35
N ILE A 108 25.24 3.66 -4.58
CA ILE A 108 25.28 5.00 -3.97
C ILE A 108 25.32 6.08 -5.05
N SER A 109 26.25 5.96 -6.01
CA SER A 109 26.41 6.95 -7.08
C SER A 109 25.13 7.10 -7.90
N GLU A 110 24.54 5.98 -8.35
CA GLU A 110 23.33 5.98 -9.16
C GLU A 110 22.10 6.42 -8.37
N SER A 111 21.99 6.06 -7.08
CA SER A 111 20.91 6.56 -6.22
C SER A 111 20.95 8.07 -6.07
N ARG A 112 22.14 8.66 -5.83
CA ARG A 112 22.28 10.13 -5.74
C ARG A 112 21.90 10.82 -7.04
N LYS A 113 22.36 10.30 -8.19
CA LYS A 113 21.98 10.80 -9.52
C LYS A 113 20.47 10.75 -9.73
N LEU A 114 19.83 9.61 -9.41
CA LEU A 114 18.39 9.46 -9.59
C LEU A 114 17.59 10.36 -8.64
N ILE A 115 17.99 10.50 -7.38
CA ILE A 115 17.33 11.41 -6.43
C ILE A 115 17.44 12.86 -6.90
N GLN A 116 18.61 13.26 -7.43
CA GLN A 116 18.80 14.60 -7.98
C GLN A 116 17.90 14.82 -9.20
N TYR A 117 17.89 13.87 -10.14
CA TYR A 117 17.03 13.89 -11.31
C TYR A 117 15.54 13.99 -10.94
N ILE A 118 15.09 13.17 -9.99
CA ILE A 118 13.71 13.22 -9.47
C ILE A 118 13.39 14.61 -8.90
N LYS A 119 14.32 15.27 -8.18
CA LYS A 119 14.07 16.61 -7.64
C LYS A 119 13.95 17.68 -8.73
N GLU A 120 14.79 17.59 -9.76
CA GLU A 120 14.79 18.53 -10.88
C GLU A 120 13.49 18.42 -11.69
N GLU A 121 13.07 17.21 -12.02
CA GLU A 121 11.83 16.97 -12.74
C GLU A 121 10.58 17.28 -11.87
N GLU A 122 10.63 17.00 -10.56
CA GLU A 122 9.58 17.36 -9.58
C GLU A 122 9.30 18.86 -9.58
N ALA A 123 10.35 19.67 -9.50
CA ALA A 123 10.23 21.13 -9.53
C ALA A 123 9.68 21.63 -10.87
N SER A 124 10.02 20.98 -11.99
CA SER A 124 9.47 21.34 -13.29
C SER A 124 7.99 20.98 -13.39
N TYR A 125 7.61 19.78 -12.96
CA TYR A 125 6.25 19.28 -13.04
C TYR A 125 5.27 20.06 -12.16
N LEU A 126 5.66 20.39 -10.93
CA LEU A 126 4.84 21.17 -9.99
C LEU A 126 4.62 22.63 -10.42
N ARG A 127 5.40 23.16 -11.36
CA ARG A 127 5.10 24.48 -11.97
C ARG A 127 3.87 24.43 -12.89
N GLU A 128 3.61 23.26 -13.45
CA GLU A 128 2.53 23.05 -14.42
C GLU A 128 1.34 22.29 -13.83
N ASN A 129 1.53 21.59 -12.71
CA ASN A 129 0.54 20.71 -12.08
C ASN A 129 0.46 20.97 -10.57
N ALA A 130 -0.72 20.80 -9.98
CA ALA A 130 -0.96 21.12 -8.57
C ALA A 130 -0.29 20.13 -7.58
N ASP A 131 -0.14 18.86 -7.96
CA ASP A 131 0.34 17.79 -7.08
C ASP A 131 1.17 16.74 -7.86
N LEU A 132 2.05 16.01 -7.16
CA LEU A 132 2.84 14.91 -7.75
C LEU A 132 2.06 13.58 -7.80
N PRO A 133 2.29 12.75 -8.84
CA PRO A 133 1.79 11.38 -8.85
C PRO A 133 2.32 10.56 -7.66
N THR A 134 1.48 9.72 -7.05
CA THR A 134 1.90 8.86 -5.92
C THR A 134 3.08 7.95 -6.27
N LEU A 135 3.14 7.48 -7.52
CA LEU A 135 4.26 6.68 -8.04
C LEU A 135 5.60 7.42 -7.94
N TRP A 136 5.59 8.74 -8.15
CA TRP A 136 6.76 9.61 -8.03
C TRP A 136 7.36 9.57 -6.62
N VAL A 137 6.49 9.81 -5.62
CA VAL A 137 6.85 9.81 -4.20
C VAL A 137 7.31 8.42 -3.76
N SER A 138 6.69 7.36 -4.28
CA SER A 138 7.08 5.97 -4.00
C SER A 138 8.49 5.68 -4.51
N ILE A 139 8.81 6.03 -5.76
CA ILE A 139 10.14 5.74 -6.32
C ILE A 139 11.24 6.55 -5.62
N LYS A 140 10.96 7.81 -5.29
CA LYS A 140 11.86 8.65 -4.47
C LYS A 140 12.18 7.98 -3.14
N ASN A 141 11.18 7.53 -2.40
CA ASN A 141 11.38 6.88 -1.10
C ASN A 141 12.08 5.51 -1.22
N LYS A 142 11.77 4.69 -2.24
CA LYS A 142 12.50 3.44 -2.51
C LYS A 142 13.97 3.69 -2.82
N THR A 143 14.27 4.74 -3.58
CA THR A 143 15.64 5.12 -3.93
C THR A 143 16.40 5.66 -2.71
N MET A 144 15.74 6.47 -1.86
CA MET A 144 16.30 6.94 -0.58
C MET A 144 16.60 5.78 0.38
N TYR A 145 15.71 4.78 0.45
CA TYR A 145 15.94 3.57 1.22
C TYR A 145 17.19 2.82 0.73
N ARG A 146 17.30 2.59 -0.59
CA ARG A 146 18.47 1.91 -1.20
C ARG A 146 19.77 2.68 -0.99
N LEU A 147 19.72 4.01 -1.07
CA LEU A 147 20.86 4.87 -0.76
C LEU A 147 21.29 4.68 0.70
N SER A 148 20.35 4.80 1.64
CA SER A 148 20.63 4.61 3.07
C SER A 148 21.24 3.25 3.36
N PHE A 149 20.64 2.19 2.82
CA PHE A 149 21.11 0.82 3.00
C PHE A 149 22.52 0.62 2.44
N SER A 150 22.81 1.16 1.25
CA SER A 150 24.11 1.03 0.61
C SER A 150 25.20 1.81 1.35
N LEU A 151 24.89 3.03 1.81
CA LEU A 151 25.78 3.85 2.63
C LEU A 151 26.09 3.15 3.96
N TYR A 152 25.04 2.67 4.65
CA TYR A 152 25.20 1.92 5.88
C TYR A 152 26.09 0.69 5.65
N SER A 153 25.74 -0.17 4.69
CA SER A 153 26.47 -1.41 4.43
C SER A 153 27.94 -1.18 4.07
N LEU A 154 28.26 -0.11 3.32
CA LEU A 154 29.62 0.17 2.89
C LEU A 154 30.49 0.80 3.98
N PHE A 155 29.90 1.61 4.87
CA PHE A 155 30.63 2.45 5.84
C PHE A 155 30.47 2.01 7.30
N SER A 156 29.50 1.13 7.63
CA SER A 156 29.29 0.63 9.00
C SER A 156 30.18 -0.56 9.37
N GLU A 157 30.61 -1.37 8.40
CA GLU A 157 31.36 -2.62 8.66
C GLU A 157 32.88 -2.42 8.81
N LYS A 158 33.42 -1.24 8.50
CA LYS A 158 34.86 -1.00 8.70
C LYS A 158 35.14 -0.58 10.13
N SER A 159 36.10 -1.28 10.75
CA SER A 159 36.75 -0.99 12.03
C SER A 159 37.49 0.36 12.10
N SER A 160 37.16 1.29 11.20
CA SER A 160 37.66 2.66 11.11
C SER A 160 36.49 3.61 11.30
N ILE A 161 35.94 3.62 12.53
CA ILE A 161 34.85 4.53 12.96
C ILE A 161 35.36 6.00 13.12
N CYS A 162 36.61 6.29 12.72
CA CYS A 162 37.27 7.57 13.01
C CYS A 162 37.62 8.43 11.78
N ASP A 163 37.23 8.06 10.55
CA ASP A 163 37.46 8.92 9.38
C ASP A 163 36.24 9.84 9.14
N GLU A 164 36.45 11.16 9.07
CA GLU A 164 35.40 12.18 8.85
C GLU A 164 34.50 11.88 7.64
N GLY A 165 35.05 11.26 6.59
CA GLY A 165 34.29 10.83 5.41
C GLY A 165 33.28 9.73 5.73
N SER A 166 33.60 8.80 6.62
CA SER A 166 32.68 7.75 7.06
C SER A 166 31.52 8.33 7.86
N GLU A 167 31.80 9.29 8.75
CA GLU A 167 30.78 9.98 9.53
C GLU A 167 29.79 10.74 8.64
N ALA A 168 30.28 11.49 7.64
CA ALA A 168 29.43 12.18 6.69
C ALA A 168 28.50 11.22 5.92
N HIS A 169 29.01 10.05 5.53
CA HIS A 169 28.20 9.03 4.83
C HIS A 169 27.17 8.35 5.73
N ILE A 170 27.48 8.11 7.00
CA ILE A 170 26.51 7.57 7.96
C ILE A 170 25.44 8.62 8.30
N ARG A 171 25.79 9.90 8.42
CA ARG A 171 24.78 10.98 8.56
C ARG A 171 23.88 11.06 7.34
N GLU A 172 24.43 11.01 6.13
CA GLU A 172 23.63 10.96 4.90
C GLU A 172 22.72 9.72 4.87
N SER A 173 23.22 8.56 5.31
CA SER A 173 22.40 7.35 5.45
C SER A 173 21.22 7.58 6.39
N PHE A 174 21.45 8.26 7.52
CA PHE A 174 20.43 8.57 8.50
C PHE A 174 19.38 9.55 7.99
N ASP A 175 19.81 10.62 7.32
CA ASP A 175 18.90 11.60 6.73
C ASP A 175 17.99 10.95 5.67
N ALA A 176 18.57 10.04 4.89
CA ALA A 176 17.85 9.30 3.88
C ALA A 176 16.78 8.38 4.50
N ILE A 177 17.14 7.53 5.48
CA ILE A 177 16.17 6.62 6.11
C ILE A 177 15.16 7.35 7.00
N SER A 178 15.55 8.46 7.64
CA SER A 178 14.63 9.31 8.40
C SER A 178 13.55 9.93 7.52
N THR A 179 13.92 10.31 6.29
CA THR A 179 12.95 10.79 5.29
C THR A 179 11.95 9.70 4.92
N VAL A 180 12.40 8.47 4.70
CA VAL A 180 11.53 7.33 4.40
C VAL A 180 10.62 7.01 5.60
N LEU A 181 11.16 6.98 6.82
CA LEU A 181 10.42 6.72 8.04
C LEU A 181 9.28 7.74 8.24
N ARG A 182 9.62 9.02 8.11
CA ARG A 182 8.69 10.13 8.19
C ARG A 182 7.61 10.06 7.13
N TYR A 183 7.94 9.64 5.90
CA TYR A 183 6.95 9.44 4.87
C TYR A 183 5.89 8.40 5.27
N TYR A 184 6.27 7.28 5.89
CA TYR A 184 5.31 6.30 6.40
C TYR A 184 4.48 6.84 7.57
N GLN A 185 5.13 7.47 8.54
CA GLN A 185 4.48 7.92 9.79
C GLN A 185 3.61 9.16 9.61
N GLU A 186 4.12 10.19 8.93
CA GLU A 186 3.44 11.48 8.78
C GLU A 186 2.68 11.55 7.44
N GLY A 187 3.27 11.03 6.37
CA GLY A 187 2.69 11.08 5.03
C GLY A 187 1.56 10.08 4.83
N LEU A 188 1.86 8.79 5.03
CA LEU A 188 0.90 7.70 4.86
C LEU A 188 0.08 7.40 6.12
N LYS A 189 0.57 7.83 7.30
CA LYS A 189 -0.04 7.55 8.61
C LYS A 189 -0.22 6.05 8.89
N VAL A 190 0.76 5.26 8.46
CA VAL A 190 0.80 3.80 8.69
C VAL A 190 2.11 3.41 9.39
N PRO A 191 2.14 2.28 10.11
CA PRO A 191 3.38 1.74 10.65
C PRO A 191 4.41 1.51 9.52
N PRO A 192 5.67 1.99 9.66
CA PRO A 192 6.71 1.71 8.68
C PRO A 192 7.01 0.22 8.62
N PRO A 193 7.40 -0.32 7.44
CA PRO A 193 7.86 -1.70 7.33
C PRO A 193 8.97 -2.02 8.34
N GLN A 194 9.00 -3.25 8.85
CA GLN A 194 9.97 -3.68 9.85
C GLN A 194 11.41 -3.41 9.40
N GLU A 195 11.67 -3.57 8.12
CA GLU A 195 12.95 -3.35 7.46
C GLU A 195 13.43 -1.91 7.48
N VAL A 196 12.51 -0.96 7.26
CA VAL A 196 12.76 0.50 7.35
C VAL A 196 13.08 0.85 8.80
N THR A 197 12.26 0.36 9.74
CA THR A 197 12.45 0.58 11.17
C THR A 197 13.77 -0.02 11.66
N ALA A 198 14.11 -1.23 11.20
CA ALA A 198 15.35 -1.91 11.56
C ALA A 198 16.58 -1.18 11.03
N LEU A 199 16.56 -0.73 9.77
CA LEU A 199 17.66 0.05 9.19
C LEU A 199 17.81 1.39 9.92
N TYR A 200 16.70 2.09 10.18
CA TYR A 200 16.70 3.34 10.94
C TYR A 200 17.38 3.16 12.30
N ASN A 201 16.95 2.16 13.07
CA ASN A 201 17.51 1.89 14.40
C ASN A 201 19.00 1.51 14.34
N ARG A 202 19.42 0.74 13.33
CA ARG A 202 20.83 0.38 13.12
C ARG A 202 21.69 1.59 12.81
N VAL A 203 21.26 2.43 11.87
CA VAL A 203 22.00 3.64 11.49
C VAL A 203 22.05 4.62 12.68
N LYS A 204 20.94 4.79 13.40
CA LYS A 204 20.86 5.61 14.60
C LYS A 204 21.83 5.15 15.68
N ALA A 205 21.88 3.85 15.97
CA ALA A 205 22.81 3.30 16.96
C ALA A 205 24.28 3.58 16.60
N VAL A 206 24.64 3.51 15.31
CA VAL A 206 25.99 3.86 14.86
C VAL A 206 26.27 5.35 15.07
N LEU A 207 25.34 6.25 14.70
CA LEU A 207 25.49 7.69 14.95
C LEU A 207 25.60 8.03 16.43
N ASP A 208 24.75 7.44 17.26
CA ASP A 208 24.77 7.63 18.70
C ASP A 208 26.14 7.19 19.26
N SER A 209 26.67 6.04 18.81
CA SER A 209 27.98 5.55 19.21
C SER A 209 29.15 6.47 18.79
N GLN A 210 29.07 7.08 17.60
CA GLN A 210 30.05 8.06 17.11
C GLN A 210 30.03 9.33 17.97
N SER A 211 28.84 9.77 18.41
CA SER A 211 28.70 10.95 19.28
C SER A 211 29.28 10.74 20.69
N THR A 212 29.15 9.53 21.26
CA THR A 212 29.79 9.16 22.53
C THR A 212 31.30 9.05 22.41
N ASN A 213 31.83 8.44 21.35
CA ASN A 213 33.27 8.35 21.14
C ASN A 213 33.93 9.74 20.95
N MET A 214 33.24 10.68 20.28
CA MET A 214 33.69 12.09 20.18
C MET A 214 33.72 12.81 21.54
N ARG A 215 32.78 12.50 22.45
CA ARG A 215 32.80 13.07 23.82
C ARG A 215 33.94 12.50 24.65
N ASP A 216 34.24 11.21 24.54
CA ASP A 216 35.34 10.58 25.28
C ASP A 216 36.72 10.94 24.71
N CYS A 217 36.83 11.20 23.40
CA CYS A 217 38.06 11.72 22.79
C CYS A 217 38.33 13.20 23.14
N ASN A 218 37.29 14.01 23.37
CA ASN A 218 37.44 15.38 23.82
C ASN A 218 37.66 15.48 25.34
N ALA A 219 37.07 14.59 26.14
CA ALA A 219 37.36 14.49 27.57
C ALA A 219 38.82 14.08 27.85
N ASN A 220 39.41 13.24 26.99
CA ASN A 220 40.84 12.88 27.08
C ASN A 220 41.82 13.94 26.53
N LYS A 221 41.33 15.03 25.94
CA LYS A 221 42.16 16.19 25.57
C LYS A 221 42.10 17.33 26.59
N GLU A 222 41.12 17.34 27.48
CA GLU A 222 40.99 18.30 28.57
C GLU A 222 41.00 17.59 29.93
N THR A 223 42.13 17.00 30.30
CA THR A 223 42.51 16.79 31.73
C THR A 223 43.95 16.30 31.82
N GLY A 224 44.88 17.22 31.59
CA GLY A 224 46.16 17.20 32.27
C GLY A 224 46.05 18.09 33.49
N GLU A 225 46.27 17.51 34.67
CA GLU A 225 46.20 18.11 36.03
C GLU A 225 44.79 18.28 36.61
N SER A 226 44.45 17.98 37.86
CA SER A 226 44.95 17.13 38.95
C SER A 226 43.91 17.29 40.08
N GLN A 227 43.63 16.21 40.81
CA GLN A 227 43.20 16.17 42.22
C GLN A 227 41.74 16.42 42.67
N THR A 228 41.10 15.30 43.05
CA THR A 228 40.42 14.99 44.34
C THR A 228 39.25 15.85 44.84
N SER A 229 38.07 15.24 45.01
CA SER A 229 37.55 14.78 46.31
C SER A 229 36.17 14.10 46.24
N GLU A 230 35.95 13.28 47.27
CA GLU A 230 34.97 12.25 47.66
C GLU A 230 33.44 12.36 47.42
N PRO A 231 32.70 11.23 47.64
CA PRO A 231 31.27 11.06 47.36
C PRO A 231 30.37 11.27 48.59
N THR A 232 29.08 11.55 48.39
CA THR A 232 28.09 11.50 49.47
C THR A 232 26.73 10.99 48.99
N GLU A 233 26.31 9.86 49.54
CA GLU A 233 24.92 9.41 49.64
C GLU A 233 24.14 10.27 50.64
N ARG A 234 22.85 10.53 50.38
CA ARG A 234 21.75 10.39 51.36
C ARG A 234 20.38 10.69 50.75
N GLU A 235 19.48 9.73 50.93
CA GLU A 235 18.02 9.85 50.86
C GLU A 235 17.50 10.86 51.90
N ASP A 236 16.38 11.54 51.62
CA ASP A 236 15.18 11.35 52.44
C ASP A 236 13.87 11.89 51.80
N ARG A 237 12.78 11.22 52.17
CA ARG A 237 11.39 11.34 51.70
C ARG A 237 10.67 12.62 52.15
N ARG A 238 9.60 12.99 51.42
CA ARG A 238 8.23 13.20 51.98
C ARG A 238 7.14 13.41 50.90
N GLU A 239 6.04 12.68 51.11
CA GLU A 239 4.67 12.82 50.54
C GLU A 239 4.08 14.21 50.90
N ALA A 240 3.00 14.79 50.34
CA ALA A 240 1.87 14.40 49.50
C ALA A 240 1.23 15.69 48.91
N SER A 241 0.57 15.61 47.73
CA SER A 241 -0.76 16.23 47.43
C SER A 241 -1.12 16.12 45.93
N ASN A 242 -2.26 15.49 45.63
CA ASN A 242 -2.99 15.63 44.35
C ASN A 242 -3.70 17.00 44.32
N PRO A 243 -3.94 17.59 43.13
CA PRO A 243 -5.22 17.35 42.43
C PRO A 243 -5.14 17.24 40.89
N GLU A 244 -6.01 16.36 40.37
CA GLU A 244 -6.83 16.41 39.13
C GLU A 244 -6.38 17.10 37.82
N ASN A 245 -6.77 16.44 36.71
CA ASN A 245 -6.81 16.86 35.29
C ASN A 245 -5.45 16.92 34.55
N GLU A 246 -5.23 16.41 33.34
CA GLU A 246 -6.10 16.04 32.21
C GLU A 246 -5.27 15.20 31.19
N GLY A 247 -5.90 14.22 30.54
CA GLY A 247 -5.60 13.89 29.14
C GLY A 247 -4.46 12.91 28.81
N GLY A 248 -4.58 11.64 29.20
CA GLY A 248 -3.94 10.54 28.46
C GLY A 248 -5.00 9.75 27.68
N PRO A 249 -4.95 9.63 26.33
CA PRO A 249 -5.91 8.80 25.63
C PRO A 249 -5.51 7.33 25.77
N VAL A 250 -6.40 6.64 26.48
CA VAL A 250 -6.54 5.21 26.68
C VAL A 250 -6.82 4.53 25.32
N LEU A 251 -5.78 4.05 24.63
CA LEU A 251 -5.93 3.16 23.48
C LEU A 251 -5.99 1.71 23.98
N LYS A 252 -7.18 1.21 24.36
CA LYS A 252 -7.44 -0.24 24.49
C LYS A 252 -8.91 -0.69 24.72
N LYS A 253 -9.94 0.11 24.37
CA LYS A 253 -11.34 -0.29 24.64
C LYS A 253 -12.41 -0.04 23.55
N GLU A 254 -12.08 0.38 22.33
CA GLU A 254 -13.10 0.83 21.35
C GLU A 254 -13.35 -0.09 20.13
N GLU A 255 -12.85 -1.33 20.10
CA GLU A 255 -12.99 -2.17 18.90
C GLU A 255 -14.36 -2.84 18.71
N SER A 256 -15.27 -2.83 19.70
CA SER A 256 -16.53 -3.62 19.61
C SER A 256 -17.77 -2.88 19.09
N HIS A 257 -17.71 -1.58 18.76
CA HIS A 257 -18.92 -0.80 18.43
C HIS A 257 -18.93 -0.11 17.05
N TYR A 258 -17.83 -0.13 16.29
CA TYR A 258 -17.75 0.66 15.05
C TYR A 258 -18.81 0.25 14.01
N LEU A 259 -19.07 -1.06 13.87
CA LEU A 259 -19.99 -1.58 12.85
C LEU A 259 -21.44 -1.17 13.17
N GLY A 260 -21.83 -1.25 14.44
CA GLY A 260 -23.12 -0.74 14.90
C GLY A 260 -23.29 0.75 14.58
N SER A 261 -22.28 1.57 14.87
CA SER A 261 -22.32 3.00 14.55
C SER A 261 -22.40 3.29 13.04
N TYR A 262 -21.80 2.47 12.18
CA TYR A 262 -21.95 2.62 10.72
C TYR A 262 -23.36 2.29 10.26
N ILE A 263 -23.96 1.22 10.79
CA ILE A 263 -25.32 0.81 10.46
C ILE A 263 -26.33 1.87 10.94
N GLU A 264 -26.20 2.34 12.17
CA GLU A 264 -27.02 3.42 12.74
C GLU A 264 -26.90 4.69 11.88
N CYS A 265 -25.68 5.12 11.57
CA CYS A 265 -25.45 6.27 10.69
C CYS A 265 -26.14 6.11 9.32
N PHE A 266 -26.00 4.96 8.66
CA PHE A 266 -26.61 4.74 7.34
C PHE A 266 -28.13 4.88 7.40
N ILE A 267 -28.75 4.28 8.41
CA ILE A 267 -30.20 4.24 8.57
C ILE A 267 -30.75 5.59 9.04
N GLU A 268 -30.10 6.25 10.00
CA GLU A 268 -30.54 7.53 10.55
C GLU A 268 -30.38 8.69 9.57
N GLU A 269 -29.30 8.70 8.78
CA GLU A 269 -29.11 9.69 7.72
C GLU A 269 -30.01 9.44 6.49
N GLY A 270 -30.70 8.30 6.43
CA GLY A 270 -31.57 7.94 5.31
C GLY A 270 -30.82 7.90 3.98
N LEU A 271 -29.57 7.40 4.00
CA LEU A 271 -28.68 7.44 2.85
C LEU A 271 -29.23 6.64 1.69
N GLU A 272 -29.20 7.20 0.49
CA GLU A 272 -29.50 6.47 -0.74
C GLU A 272 -28.35 5.52 -1.10
N PRO A 273 -28.61 4.44 -1.86
CA PRO A 273 -27.56 3.55 -2.35
C PRO A 273 -26.42 4.30 -3.07
N GLY A 274 -25.18 4.00 -2.71
CA GLY A 274 -23.98 4.63 -3.25
C GLY A 274 -23.79 6.11 -2.88
N SER A 275 -24.52 6.61 -1.87
CA SER A 275 -24.32 7.94 -1.28
C SER A 275 -23.38 7.91 -0.08
N ARG A 276 -22.78 9.07 0.24
CA ARG A 276 -21.81 9.19 1.33
C ARG A 276 -22.45 9.79 2.58
N PRO A 277 -22.12 9.28 3.77
CA PRO A 277 -22.56 9.84 5.03
C PRO A 277 -21.91 11.20 5.27
N LYS A 278 -22.64 12.09 5.94
CA LYS A 278 -22.11 13.37 6.40
C LYS A 278 -21.36 13.23 7.72
N THR A 279 -21.77 12.28 8.57
CA THR A 279 -21.25 12.14 9.93
C THR A 279 -20.05 11.20 10.03
N VAL A 280 -19.87 10.29 9.08
CA VAL A 280 -18.78 9.30 9.08
C VAL A 280 -17.80 9.59 7.93
N SER A 281 -16.57 10.00 8.27
CA SER A 281 -15.53 10.18 7.27
C SER A 281 -15.00 8.84 6.75
N SER A 282 -14.61 8.83 5.48
CA SER A 282 -13.94 7.68 4.87
C SER A 282 -12.65 7.36 5.64
N PRO A 283 -12.44 6.10 6.05
CA PRO A 283 -11.26 5.71 6.81
C PRO A 283 -9.99 5.82 5.95
N ILE A 284 -10.14 5.78 4.62
CA ILE A 284 -9.08 6.10 3.65
C ILE A 284 -9.64 7.12 2.64
N PRO A 285 -9.57 8.44 2.95
CA PRO A 285 -10.15 9.51 2.12
C PRO A 285 -9.61 9.59 0.69
N VAL A 286 -8.47 8.94 0.42
CA VAL A 286 -7.88 8.88 -0.92
C VAL A 286 -8.64 7.90 -1.81
N ILE A 287 -9.10 6.76 -1.29
CA ILE A 287 -9.85 5.75 -2.07
C ILE A 287 -11.15 6.35 -2.61
N ASP A 288 -11.80 7.18 -1.80
CA ASP A 288 -12.97 7.98 -2.18
C ASP A 288 -12.74 8.90 -3.39
N LYS A 289 -11.48 9.24 -3.69
CA LYS A 289 -11.09 10.10 -4.82
C LYS A 289 -10.47 9.31 -5.97
N MET A 290 -10.21 8.01 -5.78
CA MET A 290 -9.69 7.16 -6.84
C MET A 290 -10.81 6.83 -7.82
N SER A 291 -10.54 6.98 -9.12
CA SER A 291 -11.38 6.35 -10.12
C SER A 291 -11.10 4.85 -10.10
N CYS A 292 -12.16 4.04 -10.05
CA CYS A 292 -12.07 2.59 -10.17
C CYS A 292 -12.81 2.17 -11.44
N LYS A 293 -12.11 2.16 -12.58
CA LYS A 293 -12.68 1.96 -13.92
C LYS A 293 -12.40 0.57 -14.48
N ASN A 294 -11.45 -0.17 -13.91
CA ASN A 294 -11.04 -1.49 -14.37
C ASN A 294 -10.63 -2.39 -13.20
N SER A 295 -10.56 -3.70 -13.44
CA SER A 295 -10.24 -4.71 -12.42
C SER A 295 -8.89 -4.48 -11.75
N MET A 296 -7.88 -3.95 -12.45
CA MET A 296 -6.56 -3.68 -11.85
C MET A 296 -6.60 -2.55 -10.82
N GLU A 297 -7.32 -1.48 -11.12
CA GLU A 297 -7.57 -0.39 -10.16
C GLU A 297 -8.36 -0.91 -8.95
N PHE A 298 -9.36 -1.76 -9.18
CA PHE A 298 -10.10 -2.42 -8.11
C PHE A 298 -9.17 -3.26 -7.23
N LEU A 299 -8.31 -4.10 -7.81
CA LEU A 299 -7.38 -4.95 -7.06
C LEU A 299 -6.39 -4.13 -6.21
N ARG A 300 -5.91 -2.99 -6.72
CA ARG A 300 -5.08 -2.06 -5.95
C ARG A 300 -5.83 -1.48 -4.76
N ILE A 301 -7.09 -1.07 -4.95
CA ILE A 301 -7.93 -0.58 -3.85
C ILE A 301 -8.18 -1.71 -2.85
N TRP A 302 -8.53 -2.90 -3.35
CA TRP A 302 -8.79 -4.11 -2.58
C TRP A 302 -7.63 -4.47 -1.66
N GLN A 303 -6.39 -4.51 -2.17
CA GLN A 303 -5.19 -4.81 -1.38
C GLN A 303 -5.00 -3.86 -0.18
N ASN A 304 -5.49 -2.62 -0.28
CA ASN A 304 -5.40 -1.64 0.80
C ASN A 304 -6.53 -1.77 1.83
N ILE A 305 -7.67 -2.34 1.47
CA ILE A 305 -8.85 -2.42 2.34
C ILE A 305 -9.12 -3.81 2.90
N CYS A 306 -8.70 -4.87 2.20
CA CYS A 306 -9.10 -6.25 2.50
C CYS A 306 -8.57 -6.79 3.84
N GLN A 307 -7.48 -6.20 4.34
CA GLN A 307 -6.85 -6.57 5.61
C GLN A 307 -7.55 -5.95 6.83
N ASN A 308 -8.45 -4.99 6.62
CA ASN A 308 -9.15 -4.30 7.70
C ASN A 308 -10.65 -4.32 7.46
N ASP A 309 -11.35 -5.13 8.27
CA ASP A 309 -12.79 -5.30 8.20
C ASP A 309 -13.54 -3.96 8.29
N ARG A 310 -13.06 -2.99 9.09
CA ARG A 310 -13.68 -1.66 9.18
C ARG A 310 -13.66 -0.90 7.86
N PHE A 311 -12.62 -1.08 7.06
CA PHE A 311 -12.50 -0.42 5.76
C PHE A 311 -13.45 -1.07 4.76
N LEU A 312 -13.46 -2.41 4.71
CA LEU A 312 -14.41 -3.14 3.87
C LEU A 312 -15.86 -2.80 4.21
N ASP A 313 -16.22 -2.80 5.49
CA ASP A 313 -17.58 -2.47 5.94
C ASP A 313 -17.97 -1.04 5.54
N TYR A 314 -17.04 -0.10 5.67
CA TYR A 314 -17.25 1.27 5.20
C TYR A 314 -17.55 1.32 3.69
N TYR A 315 -16.74 0.65 2.86
CA TYR A 315 -16.93 0.70 1.41
C TYR A 315 -18.12 -0.12 0.91
N LEU A 316 -18.57 -1.12 1.67
CA LEU A 316 -19.80 -1.86 1.39
C LEU A 316 -21.04 -1.02 1.68
N LEU A 317 -21.04 -0.31 2.82
CA LEU A 317 -22.15 0.55 3.23
C LEU A 317 -22.18 1.87 2.45
N PHE A 318 -21.07 2.60 2.42
CA PHE A 318 -21.02 3.99 1.96
C PHE A 318 -20.28 4.19 0.64
N GLY A 319 -19.55 3.18 0.18
CA GLY A 319 -18.69 3.25 -0.99
C GLY A 319 -19.43 2.94 -2.29
N ARG A 320 -18.91 3.49 -3.40
CA ARG A 320 -19.33 3.09 -4.76
C ARG A 320 -18.50 1.95 -5.34
N LEU A 321 -17.43 1.55 -4.65
CA LEU A 321 -16.45 0.58 -5.14
C LEU A 321 -17.10 -0.72 -5.64
N PHE A 322 -18.08 -1.24 -4.89
CA PHE A 322 -18.76 -2.49 -5.22
C PHE A 322 -20.00 -2.31 -6.12
N MET A 323 -20.42 -1.07 -6.38
CA MET A 323 -21.64 -0.79 -7.17
C MET A 323 -21.42 -0.99 -8.68
N ASP A 324 -20.18 -0.85 -9.13
CA ASP A 324 -19.79 -0.97 -10.54
C ASP A 324 -18.93 -2.23 -10.79
N VAL A 325 -18.94 -3.18 -9.86
CA VAL A 325 -18.02 -4.32 -9.89
C VAL A 325 -18.24 -5.26 -11.09
N ASP A 326 -19.48 -5.35 -11.59
CA ASP A 326 -19.81 -6.08 -12.80
C ASP A 326 -19.20 -5.44 -14.06
N GLN A 327 -19.13 -4.11 -14.12
CA GLN A 327 -18.50 -3.38 -15.21
C GLN A 327 -16.97 -3.49 -15.14
N ILE A 328 -16.43 -3.33 -13.92
CA ILE A 328 -15.00 -3.43 -13.62
C ILE A 328 -14.44 -4.79 -14.02
N PHE A 329 -15.17 -5.87 -13.75
CA PHE A 329 -14.83 -7.25 -14.08
C PHE A 329 -15.58 -7.78 -15.31
N SER A 330 -16.01 -6.90 -16.23
CA SER A 330 -16.73 -7.31 -17.44
C SER A 330 -15.91 -8.13 -18.42
N ARG A 331 -14.57 -8.05 -18.33
CA ARG A 331 -13.62 -8.73 -19.23
C ARG A 331 -12.64 -9.65 -18.48
N THR A 332 -12.71 -9.68 -17.16
CA THR A 332 -11.75 -10.35 -16.28
C THR A 332 -12.49 -11.11 -15.19
N GLU A 333 -11.89 -12.19 -14.70
CA GLU A 333 -12.49 -12.97 -13.62
C GLU A 333 -12.18 -12.32 -12.27
N MET A 334 -13.17 -12.33 -11.36
CA MET A 334 -12.94 -11.90 -9.98
C MET A 334 -12.30 -13.05 -9.19
N GLU A 335 -11.27 -12.74 -8.41
CA GLU A 335 -10.66 -13.72 -7.53
C GLU A 335 -11.65 -14.21 -6.45
N ILE A 336 -11.59 -15.51 -6.15
CA ILE A 336 -12.49 -16.18 -5.20
C ILE A 336 -12.39 -15.57 -3.79
N ASN A 337 -11.18 -15.19 -3.38
CA ASN A 337 -10.91 -14.56 -2.08
C ASN A 337 -11.64 -13.21 -1.90
N ILE A 338 -11.80 -12.42 -2.97
CA ILE A 338 -12.51 -11.14 -2.98
C ILE A 338 -13.97 -11.39 -2.73
N LEU A 339 -14.55 -12.33 -3.50
CA LEU A 339 -15.94 -12.70 -3.38
C LEU A 339 -16.25 -13.30 -2.01
N ASP A 340 -15.46 -14.25 -1.52
CA ASP A 340 -15.64 -14.88 -0.20
C ASP A 340 -15.55 -13.86 0.94
N LYS A 341 -14.50 -13.02 0.94
CA LYS A 341 -14.32 -11.99 1.97
C LYS A 341 -15.45 -10.95 1.92
N THR A 342 -15.92 -10.59 0.73
CA THR A 342 -17.03 -9.63 0.57
C THR A 342 -18.33 -10.20 1.12
N LEU A 343 -18.65 -11.47 0.80
CA LEU A 343 -19.83 -12.16 1.33
C LEU A 343 -19.73 -12.38 2.85
N GLU A 344 -18.54 -12.71 3.37
CA GLU A 344 -18.29 -12.77 4.83
C GLU A 344 -18.65 -11.45 5.51
N ARG A 345 -18.17 -10.32 4.99
CA ARG A 345 -18.44 -9.01 5.57
C ARG A 345 -19.90 -8.59 5.45
N ILE A 346 -20.54 -8.85 4.30
CA ILE A 346 -21.99 -8.62 4.14
C ILE A 346 -22.76 -9.41 5.19
N SER A 347 -22.43 -10.69 5.42
CA SER A 347 -23.06 -11.49 6.46
C SER A 347 -22.89 -10.86 7.85
N ALA A 348 -21.70 -10.38 8.18
CA ALA A 348 -21.42 -9.73 9.47
C ALA A 348 -22.21 -8.43 9.66
N ILE A 349 -22.34 -7.60 8.61
CA ILE A 349 -23.17 -6.38 8.61
C ILE A 349 -24.63 -6.74 8.92
N LEU A 350 -25.16 -7.78 8.27
CA LEU A 350 -26.55 -8.22 8.49
C LEU A 350 -26.77 -8.79 9.89
N ASP A 351 -25.81 -9.58 10.40
CA ASP A 351 -25.87 -10.11 11.77
C ASP A 351 -25.88 -8.99 12.80
N GLU A 352 -25.03 -7.98 12.63
CA GLU A 352 -25.00 -6.82 13.52
C GLU A 352 -26.28 -5.98 13.39
N THR A 353 -26.86 -5.85 12.19
CA THR A 353 -28.15 -5.16 11.98
C THR A 353 -29.28 -5.86 12.74
N ILE A 354 -29.32 -7.19 12.68
CA ILE A 354 -30.30 -8.00 13.43
C ILE A 354 -30.08 -7.83 14.94
N LYS A 355 -28.82 -7.77 15.38
CA LYS A 355 -28.46 -7.64 16.80
C LYS A 355 -28.80 -6.27 17.39
N ILE A 356 -28.50 -5.17 16.70
CA ILE A 356 -28.75 -3.81 17.21
C ILE A 356 -30.19 -3.35 16.97
N CYS A 357 -30.94 -4.02 16.09
CA CYS A 357 -32.37 -3.76 15.84
C CYS A 357 -32.70 -2.26 15.67
N PRO A 358 -32.11 -1.56 14.68
CA PRO A 358 -32.31 -0.12 14.53
C PRO A 358 -33.78 0.17 14.19
N SER A 359 -34.29 1.27 14.76
CA SER A 359 -35.71 1.63 14.73
C SER A 359 -36.18 2.29 13.43
N GLY A 360 -35.26 2.73 12.57
CA GLY A 360 -35.55 3.35 11.28
C GLY A 360 -35.87 2.37 10.15
N PRO A 361 -36.41 2.86 9.02
CA PRO A 361 -36.62 2.05 7.82
C PRO A 361 -35.28 1.54 7.28
N LYS A 362 -35.22 0.25 6.95
CA LYS A 362 -33.98 -0.41 6.50
C LYS A 362 -33.89 -0.55 4.99
N ASP A 363 -34.90 -0.10 4.25
CA ASP A 363 -35.03 -0.25 2.80
C ASP A 363 -33.77 0.19 2.04
N ASN A 364 -33.21 1.36 2.35
CA ASN A 364 -32.06 1.86 1.61
C ASN A 364 -30.78 1.04 1.87
N MET A 365 -30.55 0.63 3.13
CA MET A 365 -29.39 -0.20 3.48
C MET A 365 -29.50 -1.59 2.85
N VAL A 366 -30.69 -2.19 2.92
CA VAL A 366 -31.01 -3.48 2.30
C VAL A 366 -30.86 -3.37 0.79
N SER A 367 -31.33 -2.28 0.18
CA SER A 367 -31.17 -2.02 -1.25
C SER A 367 -29.70 -1.90 -1.65
N GLN A 368 -28.89 -1.18 -0.86
CA GLN A 368 -27.45 -1.07 -1.09
C GLN A 368 -26.76 -2.44 -1.07
N ILE A 369 -26.97 -3.22 -0.01
CA ILE A 369 -26.39 -4.56 0.13
C ILE A 369 -26.88 -5.49 -1.00
N PHE A 370 -28.19 -5.46 -1.28
CA PHE A 370 -28.79 -6.29 -2.32
C PHE A 370 -28.28 -5.93 -3.71
N MET A 371 -28.10 -4.65 -4.02
CA MET A 371 -27.47 -4.21 -5.27
C MET A 371 -26.04 -4.72 -5.39
N VAL A 372 -25.23 -4.66 -4.33
CA VAL A 372 -23.87 -5.23 -4.34
C VAL A 372 -23.92 -6.73 -4.68
N ILE A 373 -24.82 -7.49 -4.06
CA ILE A 373 -24.98 -8.92 -4.35
C ILE A 373 -25.37 -9.16 -5.81
N GLN A 374 -26.35 -8.41 -6.34
CA GLN A 374 -26.75 -8.50 -7.75
C GLN A 374 -25.63 -8.14 -8.73
N ARG A 375 -24.74 -7.22 -8.35
CA ARG A 375 -23.58 -6.85 -9.17
C ARG A 375 -22.50 -7.92 -9.13
N LEU A 376 -22.25 -8.50 -7.96
CA LEU A 376 -21.36 -9.66 -7.83
C LEU A 376 -21.88 -10.84 -8.65
N GLU A 377 -23.20 -11.08 -8.67
CA GLU A 377 -23.83 -12.15 -9.46
C GLU A 377 -23.52 -12.08 -10.95
N ARG A 378 -23.37 -10.86 -11.48
CA ARG A 378 -23.08 -10.62 -12.90
C ARG A 378 -21.61 -10.79 -13.26
N THR A 379 -20.73 -11.02 -12.29
CA THR A 379 -19.31 -11.26 -12.55
C THR A 379 -19.06 -12.70 -13.00
N ALA A 380 -18.07 -12.89 -13.88
CA ALA A 380 -17.70 -14.23 -14.33
C ALA A 380 -17.27 -15.10 -13.13
N ARG A 381 -17.76 -16.35 -13.09
CA ARG A 381 -17.51 -17.38 -12.05
C ARG A 381 -18.23 -17.17 -10.70
N PHE A 382 -19.13 -16.20 -10.58
CA PHE A 382 -19.97 -16.08 -9.39
C PHE A 382 -20.71 -17.39 -9.07
N ASP A 383 -21.38 -17.99 -10.07
CA ASP A 383 -22.11 -19.26 -9.91
C ASP A 383 -21.23 -20.38 -9.34
N PHE A 384 -19.97 -20.47 -9.81
CA PHE A 384 -19.01 -21.47 -9.34
C PHE A 384 -18.61 -21.24 -7.88
N VAL A 385 -18.41 -19.99 -7.47
CA VAL A 385 -17.99 -19.64 -6.10
C VAL A 385 -19.16 -19.76 -5.13
N VAL A 386 -20.36 -19.33 -5.52
CA VAL A 386 -21.56 -19.45 -4.68
C VAL A 386 -21.94 -20.92 -4.46
N LEU A 387 -21.71 -21.80 -5.44
CA LEU A 387 -21.83 -23.26 -5.26
C LEU A 387 -20.80 -23.85 -4.29
N MET A 388 -19.64 -23.20 -4.12
CA MET A 388 -18.53 -23.66 -3.29
C MET A 388 -18.52 -23.05 -1.88
N LEU A 389 -19.30 -21.99 -1.65
CA LEU A 389 -19.34 -21.26 -0.37
C LEU A 389 -20.64 -21.58 0.40
N PRO A 390 -20.56 -22.29 1.55
CA PRO A 390 -21.74 -22.63 2.36
C PRO A 390 -22.44 -21.42 3.04
N ARG A 391 -21.88 -20.20 2.92
CA ARG A 391 -22.37 -18.97 3.58
C ARG A 391 -23.25 -18.07 2.71
N SER A 392 -23.31 -18.30 1.40
CA SER A 392 -23.90 -17.36 0.43
C SER A 392 -25.43 -17.21 0.55
N PHE A 393 -26.15 -18.30 0.86
CA PHE A 393 -27.62 -18.28 0.97
C PHE A 393 -28.14 -17.80 2.31
N GLN A 394 -27.32 -17.91 3.36
CA GLN A 394 -27.63 -17.33 4.67
C GLN A 394 -27.78 -15.80 4.58
N ILE A 395 -27.11 -15.15 3.63
CA ILE A 395 -27.21 -13.70 3.42
C ILE A 395 -28.61 -13.32 2.90
N LEU A 396 -29.13 -14.04 1.90
CA LEU A 396 -30.46 -13.76 1.35
C LEU A 396 -31.56 -14.04 2.37
N ASP A 397 -31.45 -15.13 3.13
CA ASP A 397 -32.40 -15.41 4.22
C ASP A 397 -32.29 -14.39 5.36
N LYS A 398 -31.09 -13.92 5.70
CA LYS A 398 -30.91 -12.80 6.65
C LYS A 398 -31.60 -11.53 6.16
N LEU A 399 -31.47 -11.18 4.88
CA LEU A 399 -32.17 -10.03 4.29
C LEU A 399 -33.70 -10.19 4.37
N ILE A 400 -34.23 -11.39 4.07
CA ILE A 400 -35.68 -11.66 4.13
C ILE A 400 -36.23 -11.59 5.55
N ASN A 401 -35.41 -11.96 6.55
CA ASN A 401 -35.81 -12.00 7.95
C ASN A 401 -35.62 -10.65 8.69
N LEU A 402 -35.06 -9.63 8.03
CA LEU A 402 -34.96 -8.29 8.60
C LEU A 402 -36.34 -7.62 8.68
N SER A 403 -36.66 -7.07 9.87
CA SER A 403 -37.85 -6.23 10.07
C SER A 403 -37.64 -4.80 9.52
N GLY A 404 -38.71 -4.13 9.12
CA GLY A 404 -38.64 -2.72 8.68
C GLY A 404 -38.20 -2.53 7.23
N ILE A 405 -38.47 -3.51 6.37
CA ILE A 405 -38.29 -3.48 4.92
C ILE A 405 -39.67 -3.44 4.26
N SER A 406 -39.81 -2.67 3.18
CA SER A 406 -41.03 -2.62 2.37
C SER A 406 -41.34 -3.96 1.68
N ASP A 407 -42.63 -4.27 1.53
CA ASP A 407 -43.09 -5.51 0.87
C ASP A 407 -42.58 -5.65 -0.57
N GLY A 408 -42.37 -4.52 -1.27
CA GLY A 408 -41.85 -4.50 -2.64
C GLY A 408 -40.41 -5.02 -2.71
N LEU A 409 -39.52 -4.46 -1.90
CA LEU A 409 -38.12 -4.89 -1.82
C LEU A 409 -38.00 -6.32 -1.29
N LEU A 410 -38.82 -6.68 -0.30
CA LEU A 410 -38.88 -8.04 0.24
C LEU A 410 -39.27 -9.08 -0.84
N GLN A 411 -40.24 -8.76 -1.70
CA GLN A 411 -40.62 -9.61 -2.82
C GLN A 411 -39.50 -9.73 -3.86
N GLU A 412 -38.76 -8.64 -4.11
CA GLU A 412 -37.63 -8.67 -5.05
C GLU A 412 -36.51 -9.60 -4.55
N VAL A 413 -36.13 -9.50 -3.28
CA VAL A 413 -35.13 -10.37 -2.66
C VAL A 413 -35.58 -11.84 -2.69
N ARG A 414 -36.86 -12.12 -2.40
CA ARG A 414 -37.43 -13.49 -2.47
C ARG A 414 -37.36 -14.06 -3.88
N ARG A 415 -37.77 -13.28 -4.89
CA ARG A 415 -37.70 -13.71 -6.30
C ARG A 415 -36.27 -14.00 -6.72
N PHE A 416 -35.31 -13.16 -6.32
CA PHE A 416 -33.90 -13.40 -6.60
C PHE A 416 -33.40 -14.68 -5.95
N ARG A 417 -33.72 -14.92 -4.67
CA ARG A 417 -33.38 -16.18 -3.98
C ARG A 417 -33.95 -17.40 -4.71
N ASP A 418 -35.21 -17.35 -5.10
CA ASP A 418 -35.88 -18.46 -5.79
C ASP A 418 -35.29 -18.70 -7.21
N ASP A 419 -34.84 -17.64 -7.90
CA ASP A 419 -34.09 -17.75 -9.17
C ASP A 419 -32.74 -18.44 -8.96
N GLN A 420 -31.96 -18.04 -7.95
CA GLN A 420 -30.68 -18.69 -7.62
C GLN A 420 -30.86 -20.17 -7.25
N ALA A 421 -31.92 -20.49 -6.49
CA ALA A 421 -32.27 -21.88 -6.18
C ALA A 421 -32.51 -22.72 -7.44
N SER A 422 -33.22 -22.14 -8.42
CA SER A 422 -33.54 -22.81 -9.68
C SER A 422 -32.30 -23.11 -10.53
N LYS A 423 -31.22 -22.34 -10.36
CA LYS A 423 -29.90 -22.56 -10.98
C LYS A 423 -29.10 -23.70 -10.33
N GLY A 424 -29.69 -24.43 -9.38
CA GLY A 424 -29.06 -25.58 -8.72
C GLY A 424 -28.11 -25.20 -7.58
N VAL A 425 -28.18 -23.94 -7.13
CA VAL A 425 -27.37 -23.48 -6.02
C VAL A 425 -28.05 -23.86 -4.69
N CYS A 426 -27.31 -24.49 -3.79
CA CYS A 426 -27.86 -25.10 -2.58
C CYS A 426 -28.30 -24.01 -1.58
N ILE A 427 -29.61 -23.83 -1.41
CA ILE A 427 -30.20 -22.92 -0.41
C ILE A 427 -29.97 -23.45 1.00
#